data_AF-A0A832LXG0-F1
#
_entry.id   AF-A0A832LXG0-F1
#
_cell.length_a   1.000
_cell.length_b   1.000
_cell.length_c   1.000
_cell.angle_alpha   90.00
_cell.angle_beta   90.00
_cell.angle_gamma   90.00
#
_symmetry.space_group_name_H-M   'P 1'
#
loop_
_entity.id
_entity.type
_entity.pdbx_description
1 polymer ?
#
loop_
_entity_poly.entity_id
_entity_poly.type
_entity_poly.pdbx_seq_one_letter_code
_entity_poly.pdbx_strand_id
1 'polypeptide(L)'
;VAAMLLVGTIVGVIAALFLNNSGGAWDNAKKFIELEKVDLANNMGKGSDRHKAGVVGDTVGDPFKDTAGPSLHVLIKLLSTVTLVLAPLFI
;
A
#
# COMPACT_ATOMS: atom_id res chain seq x y z
N VAL A 1 18.12 -2.67 -21.58
CA VAL A 1 17.08 -3.55 -20.96
C VAL A 1 17.47 -4.02 -19.55
N ALA A 2 18.67 -4.59 -19.36
CA ALA A 2 19.10 -5.12 -18.05
C ALA A 2 19.07 -4.08 -16.89
N ALA A 3 19.60 -2.87 -17.11
CA ALA A 3 19.60 -1.82 -16.07
C ALA A 3 18.19 -1.39 -15.66
N MET A 4 17.26 -1.29 -16.63
CA MET A 4 15.86 -0.95 -16.37
C MET A 4 15.17 -2.04 -15.53
N LEU A 5 15.41 -3.32 -15.83
CA LEU A 5 14.87 -4.43 -15.05
C LEU A 5 15.39 -4.41 -13.61
N LEU A 6 16.70 -4.21 -13.42
CA LEU A 6 17.33 -4.19 -12.11
C LEU A 6 16.81 -3.03 -11.25
N VAL A 7 16.91 -1.80 -11.75
CA VAL A 7 16.50 -0.60 -11.00
C VAL A 7 14.99 -0.58 -10.78
N GLY A 8 14.20 -0.94 -11.80
CA GLY A 8 12.75 -1.01 -11.71
C GLY A 8 12.27 -2.05 -10.68
N THR A 9 12.95 -3.19 -10.58
CA THR A 9 12.64 -4.22 -9.57
C THR A 9 12.96 -3.73 -8.17
N ILE A 10 14.16 -3.17 -7.93
CA ILE A 10 14.57 -2.71 -6.60
C ILE A 10 13.61 -1.63 -6.08
N VAL A 11 13.39 -0.59 -6.88
CA VAL A 11 12.51 0.53 -6.50
C VAL A 11 11.06 0.05 -6.37
N GLY A 12 10.61 -0.79 -7.30
CA GLY A 12 9.25 -1.32 -7.31
C GLY A 12 8.93 -2.14 -6.06
N VAL A 13 9.83 -3.02 -5.62
CA VAL A 13 9.62 -3.85 -4.42
C VAL A 13 9.53 -2.98 -3.17
N ILE A 14 10.46 -2.02 -3.02
CA ILE A 14 10.47 -1.12 -1.86
C ILE A 14 9.19 -0.29 -1.80
N ALA A 15 8.77 0.28 -2.93
CA ALA A 15 7.54 1.06 -3.03
C ALA A 15 6.29 0.20 -2.75
N ALA A 16 6.19 -1.00 -3.32
CA ALA A 16 5.06 -1.90 -3.12
C ALA A 16 4.88 -2.26 -1.64
N LEU A 17 5.98 -2.60 -0.95
CA LEU A 17 5.97 -2.91 0.48
C LEU A 17 5.56 -1.70 1.32
N PHE A 18 6.07 -0.52 1.01
CA PHE A 18 5.70 0.70 1.72
C PHE A 18 4.19 0.99 1.61
N LEU A 19 3.63 0.94 0.39
CA LEU A 19 2.22 1.22 0.14
C LEU A 19 1.30 0.20 0.85
N ASN A 20 1.62 -1.09 0.74
CA ASN A 20 0.85 -2.15 1.40
C ASN A 20 0.85 -2.00 2.93
N ASN A 21 2.03 -1.79 3.52
CA ASN A 21 2.18 -1.73 4.98
C ASN A 21 1.59 -0.44 5.56
N SER A 22 1.80 0.70 4.90
CA SER A 22 1.25 1.98 5.37
C SER A 22 -0.29 2.00 5.30
N GLY A 23 -0.88 1.58 4.18
CA GLY A 23 -2.33 1.49 4.05
C GLY A 23 -2.95 0.52 5.05
N GLY A 24 -2.34 -0.66 5.23
CA GLY A 24 -2.78 -1.64 6.23
C GLY A 24 -2.65 -1.11 7.68
N ALA A 25 -1.59 -0.36 7.99
CA ALA A 25 -1.41 0.24 9.31
C ALA A 25 -2.48 1.29 9.61
N TRP A 26 -2.84 2.14 8.65
CA TRP A 26 -3.91 3.12 8.83
C TRP A 26 -5.29 2.48 9.01
N ASP A 27 -5.62 1.44 8.25
CA ASP A 27 -6.88 0.69 8.43
C ASP A 27 -6.95 0.05 9.82
N ASN A 28 -5.84 -0.58 10.25
CA ASN A 28 -5.77 -1.22 11.56
C ASN A 28 -5.83 -0.20 12.70
N ALA A 29 -5.21 0.97 12.55
CA ALA A 29 -5.32 2.05 13.52
C ALA A 29 -6.75 2.57 13.64
N LYS A 30 -7.46 2.77 12.51
CA LYS A 30 -8.88 3.11 12.50
C LYS A 30 -9.70 2.03 13.21
N LYS A 31 -9.53 0.75 12.85
CA LYS A 31 -10.22 -0.38 13.48
C LYS A 31 -9.95 -0.48 14.99
N PHE A 32 -8.74 -0.17 15.44
CA PHE A 32 -8.41 -0.16 16.86
C PHE A 32 -9.25 0.88 17.62
N ILE A 33 -9.39 2.10 17.07
CA ILE A 33 -10.25 3.15 17.65
C ILE A 33 -11.72 2.72 17.62
N GLU A 34 -12.15 2.02 16.56
CA GLU A 34 -13.52 1.53 16.44
C GLU A 34 -13.91 0.45 17.44
N LEU A 35 -12.94 -0.27 18.01
CA LEU A 35 -13.13 -1.28 19.06
C LEU A 35 -13.22 -0.67 20.46
N GLU A 36 -12.77 0.57 20.65
CA GLU A 36 -12.86 1.27 21.94
C GLU A 36 -14.32 1.61 22.28
N LYS A 37 -14.65 1.69 23.57
CA LYS A 37 -15.95 2.22 24.01
C LYS A 37 -16.12 3.66 23.53
N VAL A 38 -17.33 3.99 23.07
CA VAL A 38 -17.68 5.35 22.65
C VAL A 38 -17.71 6.25 23.88
N ASP A 39 -16.74 7.15 23.96
CA ASP A 39 -16.68 8.20 24.97
C ASP A 39 -16.12 9.48 24.33
N LEU A 40 -17.04 10.32 23.87
CA LEU A 40 -16.72 11.54 23.15
C LEU A 40 -16.08 12.60 24.04
N ALA A 41 -16.34 12.58 25.35
CA ALA A 41 -15.75 13.54 26.29
C ALA A 41 -14.24 13.32 26.44
N ASN A 42 -13.79 12.07 26.32
CA ASN A 42 -12.38 11.69 26.35
C ASN A 42 -11.79 11.39 24.97
N ASN A 43 -12.48 11.75 23.88
CA ASN A 43 -12.03 11.54 22.50
C ASN A 43 -11.73 10.07 22.14
N MET A 44 -12.58 9.14 22.59
CA MET A 44 -12.45 7.70 22.37
C MET A 44 -13.62 7.12 21.59
N GLY A 45 -13.36 6.00 20.90
CA GLY A 45 -14.39 5.26 20.18
C GLY A 45 -14.93 5.97 18.94
N LYS A 46 -15.94 5.36 18.31
CA LYS A 46 -16.56 5.86 17.06
C LYS A 46 -17.17 7.25 17.22
N GLY A 47 -16.96 8.11 16.21
CA GLY A 47 -17.50 9.47 16.15
C GLY A 47 -16.67 10.53 16.86
N SER A 48 -15.65 10.13 17.63
CA SER A 48 -14.65 11.03 18.21
C SER A 48 -13.80 11.70 17.13
N ASP A 49 -13.13 12.81 17.45
CA ASP A 49 -12.23 13.48 16.51
C ASP A 49 -11.00 12.62 16.18
N ARG A 50 -10.55 11.79 17.14
CA ARG A 50 -9.55 10.75 16.91
C ARG A 50 -10.04 9.71 15.89
N HIS A 51 -11.29 9.27 15.97
CA HIS A 51 -11.87 8.36 14.97
C HIS A 51 -11.93 8.99 13.59
N LYS A 52 -12.38 10.25 13.47
CA LYS A 52 -12.39 10.97 12.19
C LYS A 52 -10.99 11.08 11.57
N ALA A 53 -9.97 11.38 12.37
CA ALA A 53 -8.58 11.40 11.91
C ALA A 53 -8.12 10.01 11.40
N GLY A 54 -8.50 8.94 12.10
CA GLY A 54 -8.26 7.56 11.67
C GLY A 54 -8.94 7.22 10.34
N VAL A 55 -10.19 7.68 10.14
CA VAL A 55 -10.93 7.49 8.87
C VAL A 55 -10.22 8.22 7.72
N VAL A 56 -9.75 9.45 7.93
CA VAL A 56 -8.98 10.18 6.90
C VAL A 56 -7.70 9.42 6.53
N GLY A 57 -6.97 8.90 7.54
CA GLY A 57 -5.77 8.09 7.30
C GLY A 57 -6.05 6.83 6.49
N ASP A 58 -7.11 6.09 6.81
CA ASP A 58 -7.51 4.90 6.06
C ASP A 58 -7.96 5.24 4.64
N THR A 59 -8.69 6.33 4.44
CA THR A 59 -9.11 6.79 3.10
C THR A 59 -7.90 7.12 2.21
N VAL A 60 -6.83 7.67 2.78
CA VAL A 60 -5.55 7.87 2.06
C VAL A 60 -4.84 6.54 1.81
N GLY A 61 -4.97 5.58 2.73
CA GLY A 61 -4.40 4.25 2.65
C GLY A 61 -5.09 3.29 1.67
N ASP A 62 -6.37 3.50 1.35
CA ASP A 62 -7.14 2.59 0.47
C ASP A 62 -6.54 2.48 -0.94
N PRO A 63 -6.20 3.58 -1.66
CA PRO A 63 -5.49 3.47 -2.93
C PRO A 63 -4.11 2.78 -2.80
N PHE A 64 -3.48 2.89 -1.63
CA PHE A 64 -2.14 2.33 -1.40
C PHE A 64 -2.21 0.80 -1.26
N LYS A 65 -3.06 0.30 -0.36
CA LYS A 65 -3.15 -1.14 -0.04
C LYS A 65 -4.00 -1.95 -1.02
N ASP A 66 -5.02 -1.35 -1.65
CA ASP A 66 -5.98 -2.09 -2.48
C ASP A 66 -5.74 -1.91 -3.98
N THR A 67 -4.99 -0.88 -4.39
CA THR A 67 -4.75 -0.58 -5.82
C THR A 67 -3.26 -0.58 -6.16
N ALA A 68 -2.51 0.42 -5.70
CA ALA A 68 -1.15 0.65 -6.17
C ALA A 68 -0.14 -0.40 -5.67
N GLY A 69 -0.17 -0.73 -4.37
CA GLY A 69 0.76 -1.68 -3.76
C GLY A 69 0.66 -3.09 -4.35
N PRO A 70 -0.53 -3.72 -4.43
CA PRO A 70 -0.69 -5.01 -5.09
C PRO A 70 -0.33 -4.98 -6.58
N SER A 71 -0.67 -3.90 -7.29
CA SER A 71 -0.37 -3.76 -8.72
C SER A 71 1.13 -3.69 -9.02
N LEU A 72 1.92 -3.06 -8.15
CA LEU A 72 3.37 -3.00 -8.31
C LEU A 72 4.03 -4.38 -8.18
N HIS A 73 3.54 -5.25 -7.30
CA HIS A 73 4.03 -6.64 -7.24
C HIS A 73 3.78 -7.42 -8.54
N VAL A 74 2.62 -7.20 -9.17
CA VAL A 74 2.29 -7.82 -10.45
C VAL A 74 3.17 -7.22 -11.56
N LEU A 75 3.32 -5.90 -11.59
CA LEU A 75 4.15 -5.19 -12.58
C LEU A 75 5.58 -5.73 -12.62
N ILE A 76 6.22 -5.92 -11.46
CA ILE A 76 7.62 -6.40 -11.37
C ILE A 76 7.76 -7.82 -11.94
N LYS A 77 6.80 -8.70 -11.63
CA LYS A 77 6.76 -10.06 -12.19
C LYS A 77 6.57 -10.05 -13.70
N LEU A 78 5.59 -9.28 -14.19
CA LEU A 78 5.32 -9.17 -15.62
C LEU A 78 6.48 -8.56 -16.39
N LEU A 79 7.11 -7.51 -15.86
CA LEU A 79 8.28 -6.88 -16.47
C LEU A 79 9.39 -7.91 -16.68
N SER A 80 9.67 -8.73 -15.65
CA SER A 80 10.67 -9.80 -15.70
C SER A 80 10.33 -10.85 -16.79
N THR A 81 9.09 -11.33 -16.83
CA THR A 81 8.64 -12.32 -17.81
C THR A 81 8.71 -11.77 -19.23
N VAL A 82 8.24 -10.54 -19.47
CA VAL A 82 8.27 -9.90 -20.79
C VAL A 82 9.71 -9.69 -21.25
N THR A 83 10.61 -9.22 -20.37
CA THR A 83 12.03 -9.07 -20.74
C THR A 83 12.70 -10.39 -21.11
N LEU A 84 12.34 -11.49 -20.45
CA LEU A 84 12.89 -12.81 -20.77
C LEU A 84 12.39 -13.32 -22.13
N VAL A 85 11.08 -13.21 -22.39
CA VAL A 85 10.47 -13.66 -23.65
C VAL A 85 11.00 -12.88 -24.85
N LEU A 86 11.18 -11.57 -24.70
CA LEU A 86 11.68 -10.71 -25.78
C LEU A 86 13.21 -10.64 -25.85
N ALA A 87 13.94 -11.31 -24.95
CA ALA A 87 15.41 -11.26 -24.93
C ALA A 87 16.07 -11.58 -26.29
N PRO A 88 15.62 -12.60 -27.07
CA PRO A 88 16.22 -12.91 -28.38
C PRO A 88 16.09 -11.80 -29.42
N LEU A 89 15.14 -10.87 -29.25
CA LEU A 89 14.92 -9.74 -30.16
C LEU A 89 15.83 -8.54 -29.84
N PHE A 90 16.43 -8.51 -28.64
CA PHE A 90 17.23 -7.40 -28.13
C PHE A 90 18.71 -7.74 -27.90
N ILE A 91 19.12 -8.97 -28.24
CA ILE A 91 20.51 -9.45 -28.25
C ILE A 91 21.06 -9.35 -29.66
#